data_AF-A0A3M2HUS2-F1
#
_entry.id   AF-A0A3M2HUS2-F1
#
_cell.length_a   1.000
_cell.length_b   1.000
_cell.length_c   1.000
_cell.angle_alpha   90.00
_cell.angle_beta   90.00
_cell.angle_gamma   90.00
#
_symmetry.space_group_name_H-M   'P 1'
#
loop_
_entity.id
_entity.type
_entity.pdbx_description
1 polymer ?
#
loop_
_entity_poly.entity_id
_entity_poly.type
_entity_poly.pdbx_seq_one_letter_code
_entity_poly.pdbx_strand_id
1 'polypeptide(L)' 'ALVPVDALVEADGERGVLFALGDDGRTARRVSVTIARILDQEIAVKSGLEGVTSVITDGAAYLSDGETVAVQ' A
#
# COMPACT_ATOMS: atom_id res chain seq x y z
N ALA A 1 8.66 0.00 -8.47
CA ALA A 1 8.99 0.90 -7.34
C ALA A 1 9.33 0.05 -6.11
N LEU A 2 9.97 0.64 -5.10
CA LEU A 2 10.18 0.00 -3.80
C LEU A 2 9.18 0.59 -2.80
N VAL A 3 8.59 -0.27 -1.97
CA VAL A 3 7.61 0.09 -0.95
C VAL A 3 8.00 -0.64 0.35
N PRO A 4 7.85 -0.03 1.54
CA PRO A 4 8.06 -0.74 2.80
C PRO A 4 7.23 -2.01 2.87
N VAL A 5 7.82 -3.10 3.37
CA VAL A 5 7.10 -4.38 3.52
C VAL A 5 5.89 -4.25 4.46
N ASP A 6 5.96 -3.36 5.45
CA ASP A 6 4.90 -3.09 6.42
C ASP A 6 3.64 -2.44 5.81
N ALA A 7 3.72 -1.88 4.60
CA ALA A 7 2.54 -1.36 3.90
C ALA A 7 1.64 -2.47 3.34
N LEU A 8 2.14 -3.70 3.26
CA LEU A 8 1.44 -4.83 2.66
C LEU A 8 0.41 -5.41 3.64
N VAL A 9 -0.87 -5.33 3.29
CA VAL A 9 -1.97 -5.84 4.11
C VAL A 9 -2.29 -7.30 3.76
N GLU A 10 -2.29 -7.63 2.47
CA GLU A 10 -2.52 -8.98 1.97
C GLU A 10 -1.46 -9.32 0.93
N ALA A 11 -1.02 -10.58 0.93
CA ALA A 11 -0.12 -11.11 -0.08
C ALA A 11 -0.46 -12.57 -0.41
N ASP A 12 -0.61 -12.87 -1.69
CA ASP A 12 -0.76 -14.23 -2.22
C ASP A 12 0.08 -14.39 -3.49
N GLY A 13 1.27 -14.98 -3.33
CA GLY A 13 2.27 -15.09 -4.38
C GLY A 13 2.73 -13.72 -4.88
N GLU A 14 2.51 -13.45 -6.17
CA GLU A 14 2.83 -12.16 -6.78
C GLU A 14 1.72 -11.10 -6.61
N ARG A 15 0.60 -11.43 -5.97
CA ARG A 15 -0.51 -10.48 -5.76
C ARG A 15 -0.40 -9.86 -4.37
N GLY A 16 -0.44 -8.54 -4.31
CA GLY A 16 -0.41 -7.80 -3.05
C GLY A 16 -1.54 -6.79 -2.95
N VAL A 17 -1.88 -6.41 -1.72
CA VAL A 17 -2.79 -5.30 -1.41
C VAL A 17 -2.13 -4.42 -0.37
N LEU A 18 -2.19 -3.12 -0.58
CA LEU A 18 -1.81 -2.09 0.39
C LEU A 18 -2.83 -0.97 0.42
N PHE A 19 -2.69 -0.06 1.38
CA PHE A 19 -3.40 1.21 1.37
C PHE A 19 -2.47 2.36 0.98
N ALA A 20 -2.98 3.24 0.13
CA ALA A 20 -2.36 4.51 -0.23
C ALA A 20 -3.13 5.66 0.39
N LEU A 21 -2.44 6.77 0.66
CA LEU A 21 -3.12 8.01 0.98
C LEU A 21 -3.79 8.54 -0.29
N GLY A 22 -5.09 8.84 -0.21
CA GLY A 22 -5.85 9.43 -1.30
C GLY A 22 -5.34 10.84 -1.63
N ASP A 23 -5.68 11.31 -2.83
CA ASP A 23 -5.25 12.61 -3.33
C ASP A 23 -5.75 13.79 -2.48
N ASP A 24 -6.80 13.57 -1.68
CA ASP A 24 -7.33 14.54 -0.72
C ASP A 24 -6.55 14.63 0.60
N GLY A 25 -5.51 13.79 0.75
CA GLY A 25 -4.62 13.72 1.90
C GLY A 25 -5.27 13.19 3.17
N ARG A 26 -6.50 12.67 3.10
CA ARG A 26 -7.31 12.32 4.29
C ARG A 26 -8.09 11.03 4.15
N THR A 27 -8.09 10.40 2.97
CA THR A 27 -8.73 9.11 2.75
C THR A 27 -7.72 8.00 2.52
N ALA A 28 -8.03 6.79 2.93
CA ALA A 28 -7.29 5.59 2.57
C ALA A 28 -7.86 5.01 1.28
N ARG A 29 -6.99 4.68 0.33
CA ARG A 29 -7.36 4.03 -0.92
C ARG A 29 -6.77 2.62 -0.96
N ARG A 30 -7.59 1.60 -1.14
CA ARG A 30 -7.12 0.22 -1.31
C ARG A 30 -6.50 0.07 -2.69
N VAL A 31 -5.28 -0.44 -2.75
CA VAL A 31 -4.51 -0.58 -3.98
C VAL A 31 -4.03 -2.02 -4.13
N SER A 32 -4.38 -2.63 -5.26
CA SER A 32 -3.83 -3.93 -5.66
C SER A 32 -2.54 -3.75 -6.45
N VAL A 33 -1.52 -4.51 -6.09
CA VAL A 33 -0.19 -4.45 -6.70
C VAL A 33 0.26 -5.83 -7.18
N THR A 34 1.15 -5.84 -8.17
CA THR A 34 1.89 -7.03 -8.55
C THR A 34 3.31 -6.96 -7.97
N ILE A 35 3.64 -7.89 -7.09
CA ILE A 35 4.93 -8.02 -6.44
C ILE A 35 5.90 -8.69 -7.42
N ALA A 36 7.02 -8.04 -7.72
CA ALA A 36 8.12 -8.63 -8.46
C ALA A 36 9.03 -9.47 -7.55
N ARG A 37 9.30 -8.97 -6.34
CA ARG A 37 10.17 -9.62 -5.36
C ARG A 37 9.96 -9.03 -3.97
N ILE A 38 10.06 -9.88 -2.94
CA ILE A 38 10.15 -9.44 -1.55
C ILE A 38 11.65 -9.33 -1.18
N LEU A 39 12.04 -8.19 -0.64
CA LEU A 39 13.35 -7.90 -0.07
C LEU A 39 13.23 -7.92 1.47
N ASP A 40 14.31 -7.58 2.17
CA ASP A 40 14.32 -7.66 3.64
C ASP A 40 13.32 -6.70 4.29
N GLN A 41 13.42 -5.40 3.98
CA GLN A 41 12.56 -4.35 4.56
C GLN A 41 11.59 -3.74 3.54
N GLU A 42 11.63 -4.20 2.29
CA GLU A 42 10.93 -3.60 1.17
C GLU A 42 10.34 -4.66 0.24
N ILE A 43 9.35 -4.28 -0.55
CA ILE A 43 8.83 -5.05 -1.68
C ILE A 43 9.11 -4.31 -2.98
N ALA A 44 9.65 -5.03 -3.95
CA ALA A 44 9.76 -4.56 -5.32
C ALA A 44 8.41 -4.78 -6.01
N VAL A 45 7.75 -3.69 -6.41
CA VAL A 45 6.45 -3.72 -7.09
C VAL A 45 6.64 -3.52 -8.60
N LYS A 46 6.05 -4.44 -9.36
CA LYS A 46 6.04 -4.49 -10.83
C LYS A 46 5.01 -3.54 -11.44
N SER A 47 3.79 -3.47 -10.87
CA SER A 47 2.66 -2.66 -11.36
C SER A 47 1.61 -2.44 -10.27
N GLY A 48 0.72 -1.47 -10.47
CA GLY A 48 -0.40 -1.16 -9.56
C GLY A 48 -0.16 0.05 -8.65
N LEU A 49 0.97 0.75 -8.79
CA LEU A 49 1.30 1.97 -8.04
C LEU A 49 1.18 3.24 -8.88
N GLU A 50 0.53 3.17 -10.03
CA GLU A 50 0.36 4.31 -10.92
C GLU A 50 -0.46 5.40 -10.21
N GLY A 51 0.15 6.57 -10.02
CA GLY A 51 -0.46 7.69 -9.29
C GLY A 51 -0.41 7.58 -7.76
N VAL A 52 0.19 6.53 -7.20
CA VAL A 52 0.40 6.42 -5.75
C VAL A 52 1.63 7.24 -5.36
N THR A 53 1.43 8.24 -4.49
CA THR A 53 2.51 9.09 -3.98
C THR A 53 2.94 8.71 -2.57
N SER A 54 2.02 8.16 -1.76
CA SER A 54 2.25 7.77 -0.37
C SER A 54 1.51 6.48 -0.06
N VAL A 55 2.15 5.60 0.70
CA VAL A 55 1.54 4.38 1.24
C VAL A 55 1.32 4.53 2.73
N ILE A 56 0.35 3.81 3.27
CA ILE A 56 0.06 3.76 4.69
C ILE A 56 0.73 2.49 5.24
N THR A 57 1.66 2.65 6.18
CA THR A 57 2.39 1.55 6.82
C THR A 57 1.80 1.18 8.18
N ASP A 58 1.38 2.18 8.95
CA ASP A 58 0.82 1.97 10.29
C ASP A 58 -0.70 1.93 10.26
N GLY A 59 -1.28 0.92 10.92
CA GLY A 59 -2.73 0.75 11.02
C GLY A 59 -3.43 0.26 9.74
N ALA A 60 -2.70 0.03 8.65
CA ALA A 60 -3.26 -0.37 7.35
C ALA A 60 -4.10 -1.65 7.39
N ALA A 61 -3.78 -2.58 8.30
CA ALA A 61 -4.54 -3.83 8.49
C ALA A 61 -5.98 -3.63 9.01
N TYR A 62 -6.30 -2.44 9.53
CA TYR A 62 -7.63 -2.12 10.06
C TYR A 62 -8.47 -1.25 9.12
N LEU A 63 -7.87 -0.76 8.03
CA LEU A 63 -8.52 0.19 7.13
C LEU A 63 -9.47 -0.50 6.15
N SER A 64 -10.54 0.22 5.81
CA SER A 64 -11.39 -0.04 4.65
C SER A 64 -11.14 0.99 3.55
N ASP A 65 -11.51 0.64 2.31
CA ASP A 65 -11.41 1.58 1.18
C ASP A 65 -12.32 2.80 1.40
N GLY A 66 -11.77 4.00 1.21
CA GLY A 66 -12.47 5.28 1.45
C GLY A 66 -12.52 5.72 2.91
N GLU A 67 -11.91 4.98 3.84
CA GLU A 67 -11.89 5.35 5.25
C GLU A 67 -11.09 6.64 5.48
N THR A 68 -11.56 7.49 6.40
CA THR A 68 -10.84 8.71 6.75
C THR A 68 -9.67 8.38 7.67
N VAL A 69 -8.49 8.91 7.35
CA VAL A 69 -7.26 8.73 8.12
C VAL A 69 -6.68 10.07 8.55
N ALA A 70 -5.94 10.06 9.64
CA ALA A 70 -5.14 11.18 10.09
C ALA A 70 -3.66 10.78 9.99
N VAL A 71 -2.93 11.43 9.09
CA VAL A 71 -1.47 11.31 9.02
C VAL A 71 -0.87 12.20 10.10
N GLN A 72 0.09 11.67 10.87
CA GLN A 72 0.80 12.39 11.94
C GLN A 72 2.27 12.59 11.55
#